data_AF-A0A9X2C659-F1
#
_entry.id   AF-A0A9X2C659-F1
#
_cell.length_a   1.000
_cell.length_b   1.000
_cell.length_c   1.000
_cell.angle_alpha   90.00
_cell.angle_beta   90.00
_cell.angle_gamma   90.00
#
_symmetry.space_group_name_H-M   'P 1'
#
loop_
_entity.id
_entity.type
_entity.pdbx_description
1 polymer ?
#
loop_
_entity_poly.entity_id
_entity_poly.type
_entity_poly.pdbx_seq_one_letter_code
_entity_poly.pdbx_strand_id
1 'polypeptide(L)'
;MTDVNTYHDGRLEIRLTPQEMRMSHWVHAPKVTDLETGRVLLDLSDGLWDLIRAVESPTELQLCLRRYPGDRPALTLVVRLADRSLWLDGRELAGHSLDAALNNAGA
;
A
#
# COMPACT_ATOMS: atom_id res chain seq x y z
N MET A 1 -2.67 4.23 -18.12
CA MET A 1 -3.21 5.38 -17.37
C MET A 1 -2.90 5.12 -15.91
N THR A 2 -2.15 6.00 -15.25
CA THR A 2 -1.93 5.90 -13.80
C THR A 2 -3.17 6.48 -13.11
N ASP A 3 -3.71 5.75 -12.13
CA ASP A 3 -4.77 6.27 -11.27
C ASP A 3 -4.15 6.95 -10.05
N VAL A 4 -4.65 8.14 -9.69
CA VAL A 4 -4.13 8.94 -8.58
C VAL A 4 -5.32 9.38 -7.73
N ASN A 5 -5.29 9.01 -6.45
CA ASN A 5 -6.29 9.41 -5.48
C ASN A 5 -5.61 10.08 -4.28
N THR A 6 -6.26 11.10 -3.73
CA THR A 6 -5.77 11.82 -2.56
C THR A 6 -6.64 11.55 -1.33
N TYR A 7 -6.00 11.51 -0.17
CA TYR A 7 -6.59 11.24 1.13
C TYR A 7 -6.11 12.29 2.15
N HIS A 8 -6.86 12.44 3.22
CA HIS A 8 -6.58 13.33 4.35
C HIS A 8 -6.40 14.78 3.90
N ASP A 9 -7.43 15.30 3.24
CA ASP A 9 -7.46 16.66 2.68
C ASP A 9 -6.27 16.97 1.77
N GLY A 10 -5.88 15.99 0.95
CA GLY A 10 -4.76 16.14 0.01
C GLY A 10 -3.39 15.89 0.61
N ARG A 11 -3.26 15.49 1.88
CA ARG A 11 -1.96 15.20 2.49
C ARG A 11 -1.34 13.93 1.94
N LEU A 12 -2.11 12.86 1.76
CA LEU A 12 -1.60 11.60 1.24
C LEU A 12 -2.04 11.40 -0.20
N GLU A 13 -1.10 11.03 -1.06
CA GLU A 13 -1.38 10.58 -2.43
C GLU A 13 -1.18 9.07 -2.52
N ILE A 14 -2.17 8.36 -3.08
CA ILE A 14 -2.00 7.01 -3.59
C ILE A 14 -1.92 7.08 -5.11
N ARG A 15 -0.80 6.63 -5.66
CA ARG A 15 -0.60 6.42 -7.08
C ARG A 15 -0.64 4.93 -7.40
N LEU A 16 -1.52 4.51 -8.29
CA LEU A 16 -1.58 3.14 -8.78
C LEU A 16 -0.82 3.01 -10.10
N THR A 17 0.06 2.02 -10.17
CA THR A 17 0.78 1.65 -11.39
C THR A 17 0.21 0.33 -11.89
N PRO A 18 -0.68 0.34 -12.91
CA PRO A 18 -1.21 -0.89 -13.47
C PRO A 18 -0.12 -1.65 -14.21
N GLN A 19 0.02 -2.93 -13.89
CA GLN A 19 0.97 -3.84 -14.49
C GLN A 19 0.24 -5.09 -14.98
N GLU A 20 0.37 -5.40 -16.27
CA GLU A 20 -0.15 -6.66 -16.81
C GLU A 20 0.78 -7.80 -16.40
N MET A 21 0.23 -8.82 -15.73
CA MET A 21 0.98 -9.99 -15.29
C MET A 21 0.87 -11.14 -16.28
N ARG A 22 -0.36 -11.59 -16.57
CA ARG A 22 -0.65 -12.70 -17.51
C ARG A 22 -2.11 -12.71 -17.91
N MET A 23 -2.43 -13.05 -19.16
CA MET A 23 -3.82 -13.27 -19.63
C MET A 23 -4.75 -12.11 -19.25
N SER A 24 -4.30 -10.86 -19.44
CA SER A 24 -5.07 -9.66 -19.08
C SER A 24 -5.43 -9.57 -17.58
N HIS A 25 -4.71 -10.26 -16.70
CA HIS A 25 -4.74 -9.98 -15.27
C HIS A 25 -3.82 -8.79 -14.98
N TRP A 26 -4.39 -7.77 -14.35
CA TRP A 26 -3.70 -6.54 -13.98
C TRP A 26 -3.52 -6.47 -12.48
N VAL A 27 -2.35 -6.02 -12.05
CA VAL A 27 -2.05 -5.63 -10.67
C VAL A 27 -1.97 -4.11 -10.62
N HIS A 28 -2.70 -3.49 -9.69
CA HIS A 28 -2.71 -2.05 -9.47
C HIS A 28 -1.83 -1.75 -8.25
N ALA A 29 -0.53 -1.70 -8.50
CA ALA A 29 0.46 -1.57 -7.44
C ALA A 29 0.47 -0.16 -6.83
N PRO A 30 0.26 0.00 -5.51
CA PRO A 30 0.17 1.31 -4.88
C PRO A 30 1.55 1.87 -4.48
N LYS A 31 1.68 3.17 -4.67
CA LYS A 31 2.71 4.00 -4.05
C LYS A 31 2.03 5.08 -3.23
N VAL A 32 2.39 5.19 -1.95
CA VAL A 32 1.87 6.22 -1.05
C VAL A 32 2.92 7.26 -0.75
N THR A 33 2.60 8.51 -1.03
CA THR A 33 3.47 9.67 -0.79
C THR A 33 2.79 10.61 0.20
N ASP A 34 3.52 11.05 1.22
CA ASP A 34 3.12 12.18 2.07
C ASP A 34 3.48 13.48 1.34
N LEU A 35 2.49 14.16 0.78
CA LEU A 35 2.67 15.38 0.00
C LEU A 35 3.11 16.57 0.86
N GLU A 36 2.87 16.55 2.17
CA GLU A 36 3.35 17.59 3.08
C GLU A 36 4.89 17.59 3.16
N THR A 37 5.49 16.39 3.15
CA THR A 37 6.95 16.22 3.33
C THR A 37 7.67 15.80 2.06
N GLY A 38 6.93 15.41 1.00
CA GLY A 38 7.45 14.78 -0.21
C GLY A 38 7.98 13.36 0.00
N ARG A 39 7.79 12.78 1.19
CA ARG A 39 8.35 11.46 1.54
C ARG A 39 7.48 10.34 0.98
N VAL A 40 8.11 9.38 0.31
CA VAL A 40 7.45 8.12 -0.04
C VAL A 40 7.36 7.26 1.22
N LEU A 41 6.13 6.97 1.64
CA LEU A 41 5.84 6.15 2.82
C LEU A 41 5.76 4.66 2.44
N LEU A 42 5.20 4.37 1.27
CA LEU A 42 5.05 3.03 0.72
C LEU A 42 5.37 3.06 -0.78
N ASP A 43 6.14 2.10 -1.27
CA ASP A 43 6.31 1.89 -2.70
C ASP A 43 6.22 0.40 -3.02
N LEU A 44 5.11 -0.01 -3.63
CA LEU A 44 4.91 -1.38 -4.11
C LEU A 44 4.87 -1.44 -5.63
N SER A 45 5.26 -0.36 -6.33
CA SER A 45 5.10 -0.21 -7.78
C SER A 45 5.83 -1.25 -8.62
N ASP A 46 6.87 -1.90 -8.08
CA ASP A 46 7.61 -3.01 -8.72
C ASP A 46 7.19 -4.40 -8.19
N GLY A 47 6.13 -4.45 -7.37
CA GLY A 47 5.72 -5.63 -6.62
C GLY A 47 4.53 -6.38 -7.21
N LEU A 48 4.19 -7.48 -6.54
CA LEU A 48 3.02 -8.31 -6.88
C LEU A 48 1.81 -7.99 -6.00
N TRP A 49 1.70 -6.76 -5.49
CA TRP A 49 0.67 -6.38 -4.52
C TRP A 49 -0.37 -5.48 -5.18
N ASP A 50 -1.60 -5.97 -5.23
CA ASP A 50 -2.74 -5.28 -5.79
C ASP A 50 -3.50 -4.53 -4.68
N LEU A 51 -3.76 -3.23 -4.88
CA LEU A 51 -4.61 -2.47 -3.96
C LEU A 51 -6.08 -2.79 -4.23
N ILE A 52 -6.73 -3.44 -3.26
CA ILE A 52 -8.15 -3.80 -3.34
C ILE A 52 -9.03 -2.63 -2.93
N ARG A 53 -8.65 -1.93 -1.85
CA ARG A 53 -9.33 -0.74 -1.35
C ARG A 53 -8.42 0.06 -0.42
N ALA A 54 -8.69 1.36 -0.33
CA ALA A 54 -8.16 2.22 0.72
C ALA A 54 -9.32 2.77 1.56
N VAL A 55 -9.15 2.79 2.88
CA VAL A 55 -10.14 3.27 3.84
C VAL A 55 -9.50 4.34 4.70
N GLU A 56 -10.06 5.54 4.63
CA GLU A 56 -9.64 6.68 5.43
C GLU A 56 -10.30 6.66 6.81
N SER A 57 -9.52 7.01 7.83
CA SER A 57 -9.97 7.25 9.21
C SER A 57 -9.30 8.52 9.72
N PRO A 58 -9.75 9.19 10.80
CA PRO A 58 -9.23 10.52 11.16
C PRO A 58 -7.71 10.62 11.37
N THR A 59 -7.04 9.53 11.74
CA THR A 59 -5.61 9.49 12.05
C THR A 59 -4.82 8.51 11.18
N GLU A 60 -5.49 7.77 10.31
CA GLU A 60 -4.92 6.61 9.63
C GLU A 60 -5.46 6.44 8.21
N LEU A 61 -4.66 5.84 7.34
CA LEU A 61 -5.10 5.35 6.04
C LEU A 61 -4.84 3.84 5.98
N GLN A 62 -5.91 3.06 5.87
CA GLN A 62 -5.82 1.60 5.78
C GLN A 62 -5.83 1.18 4.32
N LEU A 63 -4.87 0.34 3.93
CA LEU A 63 -4.71 -0.20 2.59
C LEU A 63 -4.95 -1.71 2.66
N CYS A 64 -6.01 -2.18 2.01
CA CYS A 64 -6.24 -3.61 1.85
C CYS A 64 -5.54 -4.09 0.59
N LEU A 65 -4.51 -4.92 0.77
CA LEU A 65 -3.62 -5.39 -0.27
C LEU A 65 -3.83 -6.89 -0.48
N ARG A 66 -3.76 -7.35 -1.73
CA ARG A 66 -3.73 -8.78 -2.05
C ARG A 66 -2.51 -9.08 -2.89
N ARG A 67 -1.80 -10.16 -2.54
CA ARG A 67 -0.68 -10.63 -3.36
C ARG A 67 -1.21 -11.31 -4.62
N TYR A 68 -0.51 -11.13 -5.73
CA TYR A 68 -0.66 -11.88 -6.96
C TYR A 68 0.44 -12.96 -7.06
N PRO A 69 0.13 -14.19 -7.53
CA PRO A 69 -1.22 -14.69 -7.74
C PRO A 69 -2.04 -14.74 -6.43
N GLY A 70 -3.37 -14.70 -6.56
CA GLY A 70 -4.33 -14.44 -5.48
C GLY A 70 -4.62 -15.62 -4.55
N ASP A 71 -3.65 -16.51 -4.33
CA ASP A 71 -3.78 -17.69 -3.46
C ASP A 71 -3.71 -17.38 -1.96
N ARG A 72 -3.33 -16.14 -1.61
CA ARG A 72 -3.18 -15.69 -0.22
C ARG A 72 -4.30 -14.73 0.20
N PRO A 73 -4.68 -14.72 1.49
CA PRO A 73 -5.65 -13.75 2.00
C PRO A 73 -5.14 -12.31 1.82
N ALA A 74 -6.08 -11.37 1.76
CA ALA A 74 -5.74 -9.97 1.75
C ALA A 74 -5.16 -9.55 3.11
N LEU A 75 -4.19 -8.66 3.09
CA LEU A 75 -3.56 -8.06 4.27
C LEU A 75 -4.03 -6.61 4.41
N THR A 76 -4.03 -6.11 5.64
CA THR A 76 -4.30 -4.69 5.91
C THR A 76 -3.02 -4.02 6.38
N LEU A 77 -2.52 -3.09 5.55
CA LEU A 77 -1.43 -2.20 5.91
C LEU A 77 -2.00 -0.86 6.35
N VAL A 78 -1.50 -0.30 7.44
CA VAL A 78 -1.98 0.97 7.99
C VAL A 78 -0.87 2.01 7.92
N VAL A 79 -1.18 3.17 7.34
CA VAL A 79 -0.33 4.37 7.39
C VAL A 79 -0.85 5.25 8.53
N ARG A 80 -0.03 5.51 9.54
CA ARG A 80 -0.37 6.45 10.61
C ARG A 80 0.09 7.85 10.27
N LEU A 81 -0.79 8.83 10.42
CA LEU A 81 -0.48 10.22 10.07
C LEU A 81 0.44 10.92 11.08
N ALA A 82 0.31 10.58 12.37
CA ALA A 82 0.98 11.30 13.45
C ALA A 82 2.51 11.20 13.34
N ASP A 83 3.00 10.01 12.99
CA ASP A 83 4.43 9.68 12.94
C ASP A 83 4.89 9.18 11.57
N ARG A 84 3.98 9.05 10.59
CA ARG A 84 4.25 8.56 9.23
C ARG A 84 4.76 7.12 9.22
N SER A 85 4.37 6.34 10.23
CA SER A 85 4.75 4.94 10.37
C SER A 85 3.84 4.02 9.57
N LEU A 86 4.39 2.87 9.15
CA LEU A 86 3.65 1.78 8.53
C LEU A 86 3.43 0.66 9.54
N TRP A 87 2.21 0.15 9.62
CA TRP A 87 1.83 -0.93 10.51
C TRP A 87 1.18 -2.07 9.74
N LEU A 88 1.56 -3.29 10.06
CA LEU A 88 1.00 -4.51 9.50
C LEU A 88 0.63 -5.43 10.66
N ASP A 89 -0.61 -5.88 10.71
CA ASP A 89 -1.14 -6.75 11.78
C ASP A 89 -0.80 -6.27 13.20
N GLY A 90 -0.91 -4.95 13.41
CA GLY A 90 -0.66 -4.32 14.71
C GLY A 90 0.83 -4.18 15.08
N ARG A 91 1.75 -4.45 14.16
CA ARG A 91 3.19 -4.24 14.33
C ARG A 91 3.73 -3.17 13.39
N GLU A 92 4.52 -2.25 13.93
CA GLU A 92 5.25 -1.26 13.12
C GLU A 92 6.34 -1.93 12.25
N LEU A 93 6.42 -1.54 10.98
CA LEU A 93 7.38 -2.04 10.00
C LEU A 93 8.73 -1.30 10.02
N ALA A 94 9.15 -0.77 11.17
CA ALA A 94 10.40 -0.02 11.29
C ALA A 94 11.62 -0.92 10.96
N GLY A 95 12.40 -0.55 9.94
CA GLY A 95 13.69 -1.15 9.62
C GLY A 95 13.67 -2.51 8.91
N HIS A 96 12.50 -3.03 8.52
CA HIS A 96 12.39 -4.26 7.73
C HIS A 96 12.29 -3.94 6.23
N SER A 97 12.76 -4.86 5.37
CA SER A 97 12.39 -4.81 3.96
C SER A 97 10.87 -5.01 3.87
N LEU A 98 10.18 -4.02 3.31
CA LEU A 98 8.72 -4.00 3.13
C LEU A 98 8.22 -5.30 2.48
N ASP A 99 8.90 -5.76 1.43
CA ASP A 99 8.59 -7.01 0.75
C ASP A 99 8.68 -8.22 1.68
N ALA A 100 9.73 -8.30 2.49
CA ALA A 100 9.90 -9.40 3.44
C ALA A 100 8.78 -9.39 4.50
N ALA A 101 8.41 -8.23 5.02
CA ALA A 101 7.33 -8.11 6.00
C ALA A 101 5.98 -8.55 5.42
N LEU A 102 5.64 -8.07 4.21
CA LEU A 102 4.39 -8.42 3.54
C LEU A 102 4.35 -9.91 3.16
N ASN A 103 5.47 -10.48 2.71
CA ASN A 103 5.55 -11.90 2.35
C ASN A 103 5.40 -12.84 3.54
N ASN A 104 5.87 -12.42 4.73
CA ASN A 104 5.75 -13.18 5.98
C ASN A 104 4.36 -13.08 6.60
N ALA A 105 3.69 -11.93 6.50
CA ALA A 105 2.35 -11.75 7.06
C ALA A 105 1.26 -12.49 6.26
N GLY A 106 1.46 -12.62 4.95
CA GLY A 106 0.56 -13.38 4.07
C GLY A 106 0.96 -14.84 3.87
N ALA A 107 1.77 -15.42 4.76
CA ALA A 107 2.18 -16.84 4.72
C ALA A 107 1.26 -17.74 5.53
#